data_AF-A0A1J4KYE5-F1
#
_entry.id   AF-A0A1J4KYE5-F1
#
_cell.length_a   1.000
_cell.length_b   1.000
_cell.length_c   1.000
_cell.angle_alpha   90.00
_cell.angle_beta   90.00
_cell.angle_gamma   90.00
#
_symmetry.space_group_name_H-M   'P 1'
#
loop_
_entity.id
_entity.type
_entity.pdbx_description
1 polymer ?
#
loop_
_entity_poly.entity_id
_entity_poly.type
_entity_poly.pdbx_seq_one_letter_code
_entity_poly.pdbx_strand_id
1 'polypeptide(L)'
;MIADSQSEGSQTYPECLVHSIQQYKPDSIYTKRKDVLNIKSRLLTLVQNPEYWETLTHFLRGECSKQKYDETIDLYLTTNETRILHNDLIRSILYNAHFAAVPPPGIPMPQRKLPDHINMKTQRPQKTKVKLFCSYSASDLGHIPSIEQLSSRVGYLTTLKVDNSALALLFSELKHYIISVLQQCTEIGQNNCENSEKVIVSPSQIEYVLSANTNGLHHLKAKLAARLGHV
;
A
#
# COMPACT_ATOMS: atom_id res chain seq x y z
N MET A 1 -45.39 2.50 -18.25
CA MET A 1 -44.88 1.93 -16.99
C MET A 1 -43.46 1.48 -17.26
N ILE A 2 -42.49 2.28 -16.82
CA ILE A 2 -41.05 2.06 -17.05
C ILE A 2 -40.52 1.35 -15.81
N ALA A 3 -39.90 0.19 -15.98
CA ALA A 3 -39.26 -0.56 -14.92
C ALA A 3 -37.74 -0.33 -15.01
N ASP A 4 -37.22 0.42 -14.04
CA ASP A 4 -35.79 0.64 -13.86
C ASP A 4 -35.12 -0.62 -13.32
N SER A 5 -34.14 -1.14 -14.06
CA SER A 5 -33.26 -2.22 -13.63
C SER A 5 -32.00 -1.61 -13.01
N GLN A 6 -31.88 -1.66 -11.68
CA GLN A 6 -30.65 -1.31 -10.99
C GLN A 6 -29.65 -2.48 -11.06
N SER A 7 -28.50 -2.22 -11.68
CA SER A 7 -27.35 -3.10 -11.75
C SER A 7 -26.54 -3.00 -10.45
N GLU A 8 -26.54 -4.05 -9.63
CA GLU A 8 -25.65 -4.18 -8.48
C GLU A 8 -24.21 -4.46 -8.95
N GLY A 9 -23.36 -3.45 -8.84
CA GLY A 9 -21.92 -3.57 -9.09
C GLY A 9 -21.26 -4.46 -8.03
N SER A 10 -20.95 -5.70 -8.40
CA SER A 10 -20.09 -6.58 -7.61
C SER A 10 -18.64 -6.06 -7.65
N GLN A 11 -18.24 -5.34 -6.61
CA GLN A 11 -16.82 -5.04 -6.36
C GLN A 11 -16.12 -6.32 -5.86
N THR A 12 -15.49 -7.06 -6.77
CA THR A 12 -14.55 -8.13 -6.41
C THR A 12 -13.25 -7.50 -5.92
N TYR A 13 -13.04 -7.51 -4.60
CA TYR A 13 -11.73 -7.23 -4.02
C TYR A 13 -10.72 -8.30 -4.46
N PRO A 14 -9.45 -7.93 -4.75
CA PRO A 14 -8.43 -8.90 -5.10
C PRO A 14 -8.20 -9.92 -3.97
N GLU A 15 -8.27 -11.19 -4.34
CA GLU A 15 -8.17 -12.42 -3.52
C GLU A 15 -6.92 -12.51 -2.62
N CYS A 16 -5.96 -11.60 -2.78
CA CYS A 16 -4.66 -11.61 -2.11
C CYS A 16 -4.72 -11.30 -0.60
N LEU A 17 -5.76 -10.60 -0.14
CA LEU A 17 -5.91 -10.25 1.28
C LEU A 17 -6.48 -11.37 2.16
N VAL A 18 -6.97 -12.46 1.55
CA VAL A 18 -7.70 -13.52 2.27
C VAL A 18 -6.78 -14.52 2.95
N HIS A 19 -5.57 -14.72 2.43
CA HIS A 19 -4.63 -15.73 2.93
C HIS A 19 -3.71 -15.24 4.06
N SER A 20 -3.67 -13.94 4.33
CA SER A 20 -2.71 -13.36 5.28
C SER A 20 -3.17 -13.39 6.75
N ILE A 21 -4.44 -13.71 7.04
CA ILE A 21 -4.95 -13.61 8.42
C ILE A 21 -4.61 -14.85 9.27
N GLN A 22 -4.28 -16.00 8.66
CA GLN A 22 -4.18 -17.29 9.37
C GLN A 22 -2.75 -17.78 9.69
N GLN A 23 -1.69 -17.07 9.33
CA GLN A 23 -0.32 -17.49 9.65
C GLN A 23 0.59 -16.31 10.06
N TYR A 24 0.25 -15.63 11.15
CA TYR A 24 1.14 -14.61 11.71
C TYR A 24 2.27 -15.23 12.55
N LYS A 25 3.51 -14.97 12.12
CA LYS A 25 4.72 -15.13 12.95
C LYS A 25 4.62 -14.22 14.19
N PRO A 26 5.09 -14.66 15.37
CA PRO A 26 4.90 -13.93 16.64
C PRO A 26 5.64 -12.58 16.77
N ASP A 27 6.53 -12.22 15.84
CA ASP A 27 7.38 -11.02 15.97
C ASP A 27 7.18 -9.97 14.86
N SER A 28 6.10 -10.07 14.09
CA SER A 28 5.76 -8.99 13.17
C SER A 28 5.31 -7.76 13.97
N ILE A 29 5.90 -6.58 13.71
CA ILE A 29 5.47 -5.32 14.32
C ILE A 29 3.96 -5.07 14.12
N TYR A 30 3.37 -5.66 13.07
CA TYR A 30 1.95 -5.58 12.69
C TYR A 30 1.00 -6.46 13.52
N THR A 31 1.54 -7.32 14.39
CA THR A 31 0.73 -8.23 15.22
C THR A 31 0.22 -7.57 16.51
N LYS A 32 0.77 -6.41 16.89
CA LYS A 32 0.44 -5.74 18.17
C LYS A 32 -0.31 -4.44 17.93
N ARG A 33 -1.52 -4.34 18.47
CA ARG A 33 -2.24 -3.05 18.56
C ARG A 33 -1.51 -2.13 19.53
N LYS A 34 -1.47 -0.84 19.21
CA LYS A 34 -1.10 0.22 20.14
C LYS A 34 -2.19 0.36 21.20
N ASP A 35 -1.80 0.57 22.45
CA ASP A 35 -2.72 0.69 23.57
C ASP A 35 -3.38 2.07 23.63
N VAL A 36 -4.42 2.24 22.82
CA VAL A 36 -5.23 3.45 22.75
C VAL A 36 -5.96 3.72 24.07
N LEU A 37 -6.32 2.68 24.82
CA LEU A 37 -7.08 2.82 26.07
C LEU A 37 -6.22 3.47 27.14
N ASN A 38 -4.98 3.02 27.32
CA ASN A 38 -4.06 3.61 28.29
C ASN A 38 -3.76 5.09 27.96
N ILE A 39 -3.46 5.40 26.69
CA ILE A 39 -3.20 6.77 26.25
C ILE A 39 -4.43 7.65 26.50
N LYS A 40 -5.62 7.16 26.13
CA LYS A 40 -6.88 7.87 26.38
C LYS A 40 -7.10 8.12 27.87
N SER A 41 -6.91 7.11 28.72
CA SER A 41 -7.08 7.25 30.18
C SER A 41 -6.15 8.32 30.75
N ARG A 42 -4.87 8.33 30.34
CA ARG A 42 -3.92 9.37 30.75
C ARG A 42 -4.35 10.75 30.27
N LEU A 43 -4.74 10.88 29.00
CA LEU A 43 -5.21 12.15 28.47
C LEU A 43 -6.48 12.64 29.18
N LEU A 44 -7.39 11.73 29.54
CA LEU A 44 -8.63 12.04 30.25
C LEU A 44 -8.40 12.52 31.69
N THR A 45 -7.31 12.08 32.33
CA THR A 45 -6.92 12.64 33.65
C THR A 45 -6.49 14.10 33.57
N LEU A 46 -5.94 14.54 32.42
CA LEU A 46 -5.44 15.90 32.21
C LEU A 46 -6.49 16.82 31.54
N VAL A 47 -7.30 16.25 30.64
CA VAL A 47 -8.32 16.96 29.84
C VAL A 47 -9.68 16.36 30.15
N GLN A 48 -10.33 16.91 31.17
CA GLN A 48 -11.65 16.44 31.64
C GLN A 48 -12.82 17.11 30.91
N ASN A 49 -12.55 18.17 30.13
CA ASN A 49 -13.61 18.93 29.47
C ASN A 49 -14.27 18.08 28.36
N PRO A 50 -15.61 17.89 28.38
CA PRO A 50 -16.32 17.10 27.37
C PRO A 50 -16.28 17.70 25.96
N GLU A 51 -16.20 19.03 25.84
CA GLU A 51 -16.21 19.75 24.56
C GLU A 51 -14.99 19.38 23.68
N TYR A 52 -13.84 19.15 24.33
CA TYR A 52 -12.65 18.62 23.68
C TYR A 52 -12.92 17.26 23.03
N TRP A 53 -13.52 16.34 23.78
CA TRP A 53 -13.76 14.97 23.34
C TRP A 53 -14.85 14.90 22.25
N GLU A 54 -15.86 15.74 22.36
CA GLU A 54 -16.91 15.89 21.36
C GLU A 54 -16.34 16.44 20.05
N THR A 55 -15.55 17.52 20.12
CA THR A 55 -14.91 18.11 18.95
C THR A 55 -13.93 17.15 18.27
N LEU A 56 -13.14 16.42 19.07
CA LEU A 56 -12.27 15.36 18.55
C LEU A 56 -13.07 14.27 17.82
N THR A 57 -14.21 13.86 18.38
CA THR A 57 -15.08 12.84 17.78
C THR A 57 -15.67 13.33 16.46
N HIS A 58 -16.19 14.56 16.42
CA HIS A 58 -16.72 15.16 15.19
C HIS A 58 -15.64 15.32 14.12
N PHE A 59 -14.42 15.74 14.52
CA PHE A 59 -13.32 15.87 13.58
C PHE A 59 -12.93 14.52 12.95
N LEU A 60 -12.82 13.45 13.75
CA LEU A 60 -12.53 12.11 13.24
C LEU A 60 -13.63 11.55 12.32
N ARG A 61 -14.88 12.03 12.45
CA ARG A 61 -16.00 11.70 11.57
C ARG A 61 -16.10 12.60 10.33
N GLY A 62 -15.29 13.66 10.25
CA GLY A 62 -15.39 14.67 9.20
C GLY A 62 -16.56 15.64 9.37
N GLU A 63 -17.15 15.71 10.57
CA GLU A 63 -18.29 16.57 10.92
C GLU A 63 -17.84 17.93 11.50
N CYS A 64 -16.53 18.16 11.64
CA CYS A 64 -15.94 19.40 12.16
C CYS A 64 -14.94 19.98 11.16
N SER A 65 -14.93 21.30 11.00
CA SER A 65 -13.94 21.99 10.18
C SER A 65 -12.56 21.95 10.84
N LYS A 66 -11.50 21.95 10.03
CA LYS A 66 -10.12 21.99 10.53
C LYS A 66 -9.87 23.20 11.44
N GLN A 67 -10.40 24.38 11.08
CA GLN A 67 -10.24 25.58 11.87
C GLN A 67 -10.84 25.44 13.28
N LYS A 68 -12.10 24.99 13.37
CA LYS A 68 -12.77 24.81 14.66
C LYS A 68 -12.05 23.77 15.52
N TYR A 69 -11.58 22.70 14.88
CA TYR A 69 -10.76 21.70 15.56
C TYR A 69 -9.47 22.31 16.12
N ASP A 70 -8.67 22.99 15.31
CA ASP A 70 -7.39 23.58 15.74
C ASP A 70 -7.59 24.57 16.90
N GLU A 71 -8.60 25.45 16.83
CA GLU A 71 -8.96 26.39 17.91
C GLU A 71 -9.30 25.67 19.21
N THR A 72 -10.09 24.60 19.13
CA THR A 72 -10.49 23.79 20.29
C THR A 72 -9.30 23.03 20.90
N ILE A 73 -8.43 22.48 20.04
CA ILE A 73 -7.23 21.77 20.47
C ILE A 73 -6.27 22.72 21.20
N ASP A 74 -6.06 23.93 20.68
CA ASP A 74 -5.21 24.93 21.31
C ASP A 74 -5.77 25.44 22.64
N LEU A 75 -7.11 25.53 22.76
CA LEU A 75 -7.78 25.93 23.99
C LEU A 75 -7.60 24.90 25.12
N TYR A 76 -7.73 23.60 24.82
CA TYR A 76 -7.74 22.54 25.84
C TYR A 76 -6.40 21.84 26.05
N LEU A 77 -5.50 21.84 25.06
CA LEU A 77 -4.17 21.22 25.18
C LEU A 77 -3.11 22.27 25.57
N THR A 78 -3.26 22.84 26.75
CA THR A 78 -2.42 23.94 27.23
C THR A 78 -0.98 23.53 27.56
N THR A 79 -0.77 22.28 27.95
CA THR A 79 0.55 21.76 28.34
C THR A 79 1.20 20.94 27.24
N ASN A 80 2.53 20.90 27.20
CA ASN A 80 3.25 20.06 26.24
C ASN A 80 2.91 18.57 26.40
N GLU A 81 2.72 18.11 27.65
CA GLU A 81 2.32 16.72 27.93
C GLU A 81 0.98 16.36 27.29
N THR A 82 -0.04 17.21 27.43
CA THR A 82 -1.36 16.97 26.83
C THR A 82 -1.31 16.96 25.31
N ARG A 83 -0.49 17.82 24.70
CA ARG A 83 -0.24 17.82 23.24
C ARG A 83 0.46 16.55 22.77
N ILE A 84 1.46 16.06 23.50
CA ILE A 84 2.15 14.81 23.19
C ILE A 84 1.16 13.63 23.27
N LEU A 85 0.41 13.54 24.37
CA LEU A 85 -0.58 12.47 24.57
C LEU A 85 -1.68 12.49 23.50
N HIS A 86 -2.17 13.67 23.11
CA HIS A 86 -3.11 13.80 22.01
C HIS A 86 -2.52 13.30 20.69
N ASN A 87 -1.32 13.75 20.33
CA ASN A 87 -0.67 13.31 19.10
C ASN A 87 -0.42 11.80 19.09
N ASP A 88 -0.01 11.23 20.22
CA ASP A 88 0.19 9.79 20.38
C ASP A 88 -1.12 9.02 20.30
N LEU A 89 -2.22 9.59 20.79
CA LEU A 89 -3.56 9.02 20.65
C LEU A 89 -3.95 8.95 19.17
N ILE A 90 -3.84 10.06 18.43
CA ILE A 90 -4.16 10.12 17.00
C ILE A 90 -3.31 9.11 16.20
N ARG A 91 -1.98 9.13 16.41
CA ARG A 91 -1.07 8.19 15.73
C ARG A 91 -1.41 6.73 16.06
N SER A 92 -1.77 6.43 17.30
CA SER A 92 -2.13 5.08 17.73
C SER A 92 -3.45 4.60 17.12
N ILE A 93 -4.44 5.50 17.00
CA ILE A 93 -5.71 5.21 16.31
C ILE A 93 -5.44 4.91 14.84
N LEU A 94 -4.73 5.80 14.14
CA LEU A 94 -4.38 5.61 12.72
C LEU A 94 -3.57 4.32 12.51
N TYR A 95 -2.59 4.06 13.38
CA TYR A 95 -1.80 2.84 13.31
C TYR A 95 -2.67 1.59 13.44
N ASN A 96 -3.56 1.58 14.43
CA ASN A 96 -4.46 0.45 14.66
C ASN A 96 -5.51 0.27 13.56
N ALA A 97 -5.91 1.34 12.87
CA ALA A 97 -6.85 1.27 11.77
C ALA A 97 -6.21 0.70 10.49
N HIS A 98 -4.96 1.08 10.20
CA HIS A 98 -4.28 0.71 8.95
C HIS A 98 -3.40 -0.54 9.05
N PHE A 99 -2.78 -0.77 10.20
CA PHE A 99 -1.67 -1.73 10.31
C PHE A 99 -1.91 -2.88 11.29
N ALA A 100 -2.86 -2.76 12.21
CA ALA A 100 -3.12 -3.83 13.17
C ALA A 100 -3.98 -4.94 12.55
N ALA A 101 -3.40 -6.14 12.44
CA ALA A 101 -4.11 -7.32 11.94
C ALA A 101 -5.14 -7.89 12.94
N VAL A 102 -4.95 -7.62 14.23
CA VAL A 102 -5.83 -8.08 15.30
C VAL A 102 -7.02 -7.13 15.41
N PRO A 103 -8.29 -7.60 15.43
CA PRO A 103 -9.46 -6.74 15.58
C PRO A 103 -9.47 -6.02 16.95
N PRO A 104 -10.31 -4.99 17.12
CA PRO A 104 -10.49 -4.34 18.41
C PRO A 104 -10.89 -5.36 19.51
N PRO A 105 -10.48 -5.16 20.78
CA PRO A 105 -10.89 -6.02 21.88
C PRO A 105 -12.41 -6.16 21.94
N GLY A 106 -12.92 -7.37 22.12
CA GLY A 106 -14.36 -7.66 22.23
C GLY A 106 -15.10 -7.87 20.90
N ILE A 107 -14.44 -7.69 19.75
CA ILE A 107 -15.03 -8.02 18.44
C ILE A 107 -14.55 -9.41 18.04
N PRO A 108 -15.44 -10.42 17.93
CA PRO A 108 -15.06 -11.74 17.45
C PRO A 108 -14.52 -11.63 16.03
N MET A 109 -13.39 -12.29 15.75
CA MET A 109 -12.89 -12.38 14.38
C MET A 109 -13.99 -13.03 13.51
N PRO A 110 -14.35 -12.42 12.36
CA PRO A 110 -15.26 -13.07 11.44
C PRO A 110 -14.62 -14.39 10.98
N GLN A 111 -15.12 -15.50 11.51
CA GLN A 111 -14.74 -16.82 11.05
C GLN A 111 -15.32 -16.99 9.65
N ARG A 112 -14.49 -16.85 8.62
CA ARG A 112 -14.89 -17.27 7.28
C ARG A 112 -15.05 -18.79 7.33
N LYS A 113 -16.30 -19.26 7.33
CA LYS A 113 -16.59 -20.66 7.03
C LYS A 113 -16.13 -20.88 5.59
N LEU A 114 -15.10 -21.71 5.42
CA LEU A 114 -14.70 -22.14 4.09
C LEU A 114 -15.91 -22.84 3.44
N PRO A 115 -16.19 -22.61 2.16
CA PRO A 115 -17.29 -23.30 1.48
C PRO A 115 -17.10 -24.82 1.55
N ASP A 116 -18.16 -25.54 1.95
CA ASP A 116 -18.15 -27.00 2.16
C ASP A 116 -17.72 -27.82 0.93
N HIS A 117 -17.71 -27.21 -0.26
CA HIS A 117 -17.33 -27.87 -1.51
C HIS A 117 -15.81 -27.87 -1.77
N ILE A 118 -14.98 -27.19 -0.97
CA ILE A 118 -13.53 -27.31 -1.05
C ILE A 118 -13.10 -28.59 -0.33
N ASN A 119 -13.43 -29.74 -0.93
CA ASN A 119 -12.82 -31.01 -0.57
C ASN A 119 -11.40 -31.04 -1.17
N MET A 120 -10.50 -30.25 -0.57
CA MET A 120 -9.08 -30.37 -0.84
C MET A 120 -8.63 -31.73 -0.33
N LYS A 121 -8.75 -32.75 -1.19
CA LYS A 121 -7.96 -33.98 -1.08
C LYS A 121 -6.53 -33.52 -0.90
N THR A 122 -6.06 -33.69 0.32
CA THR A 122 -4.80 -33.20 0.83
C THR A 122 -3.69 -33.92 0.07
N GLN A 123 -3.30 -33.37 -1.08
CA GLN A 123 -1.98 -33.65 -1.61
C GLN A 123 -1.03 -33.13 -0.55
N ARG A 124 -0.33 -34.07 0.11
CA ARG A 124 0.65 -33.78 1.14
C ARG A 124 1.54 -32.63 0.63
N PRO A 125 1.63 -31.50 1.35
CA PRO A 125 2.55 -30.46 0.94
C PRO A 125 3.94 -31.09 0.99
N GLN A 126 4.56 -31.25 -0.18
CA GLN A 126 5.99 -31.45 -0.21
C GLN A 126 6.59 -30.29 0.59
N LYS A 127 7.41 -30.64 1.59
CA LYS A 127 8.05 -29.69 2.53
C LYS A 127 9.10 -28.85 1.81
N THR A 128 8.79 -28.21 0.70
CA THR A 128 9.55 -27.05 0.26
C THR A 128 9.09 -25.91 1.16
N LYS A 129 9.96 -25.52 2.09
CA LYS A 129 9.80 -24.29 2.86
C LYS A 129 9.68 -23.16 1.84
N VAL A 130 8.46 -22.79 1.45
CA VAL A 130 8.19 -21.57 0.69
C VAL A 130 8.61 -20.45 1.62
N LYS A 131 9.84 -19.95 1.44
CA LYS A 131 10.34 -18.80 2.19
C LYS A 131 9.43 -17.65 1.82
N LEU A 132 8.42 -17.33 2.64
CA LEU A 132 7.54 -16.20 2.36
C LEU A 132 8.40 -14.96 2.07
N PHE A 133 8.37 -14.46 0.83
CA PHE A 133 9.14 -13.29 0.45
C PHE A 133 8.40 -12.04 0.92
N CYS A 134 8.67 -11.65 2.15
CA CYS A 134 8.14 -10.43 2.75
C CYS A 134 9.02 -9.23 2.36
N SER A 135 8.95 -8.80 1.10
CA SER A 135 9.49 -7.50 0.71
C SER A 135 8.38 -6.59 0.17
N TYR A 136 8.41 -5.34 0.61
CA TYR A 136 7.58 -4.29 0.04
C TYR A 136 7.76 -4.23 -1.48
N SER A 137 6.68 -3.97 -2.20
CA SER A 137 6.70 -3.69 -3.63
C SER A 137 7.17 -2.25 -3.88
N ALA A 138 7.55 -1.96 -5.13
CA ALA A 138 7.90 -0.60 -5.53
C ALA A 138 6.71 0.37 -5.36
N SER A 139 5.48 -0.12 -5.55
CA SER A 139 4.26 0.65 -5.31
C SER A 139 4.05 0.99 -3.84
N ASP A 140 4.46 0.12 -2.91
CA ASP A 140 4.33 0.38 -1.47
C ASP A 140 5.34 1.43 -0.99
N LEU A 141 6.52 1.47 -1.60
CA LEU A 141 7.62 2.35 -1.18
C LEU A 141 7.64 3.70 -1.91
N GLY A 142 6.91 3.82 -3.03
CA GLY A 142 6.89 5.05 -3.83
C GLY A 142 8.21 5.37 -4.54
N HIS A 143 9.12 4.40 -4.65
CA HIS A 143 10.42 4.57 -5.30
C HIS A 143 10.83 3.33 -6.11
N ILE A 144 11.72 3.52 -7.09
CA ILE A 144 12.33 2.40 -7.84
C ILE A 144 13.17 1.56 -6.84
N PRO A 145 13.04 0.22 -6.84
CA PRO A 145 13.76 -0.62 -5.88
C PRO A 145 15.28 -0.55 -6.09
N SER A 146 16.06 -0.73 -5.03
CA SER A 146 17.52 -0.86 -5.15
C SER A 146 17.91 -2.16 -5.87
N ILE A 147 19.16 -2.23 -6.35
CA ILE A 147 19.68 -3.46 -6.98
C ILE A 147 19.66 -4.66 -6.03
N GLU A 148 19.83 -4.43 -4.72
CA GLU A 148 19.78 -5.46 -3.68
C GLU A 148 18.35 -5.96 -3.45
N GLN A 149 17.36 -5.05 -3.46
CA GLN A 149 15.94 -5.38 -3.37
C GLN A 149 15.49 -6.17 -4.61
N LEU A 150 15.95 -5.76 -5.79
CA LEU A 150 15.70 -6.47 -7.04
C LEU A 150 16.35 -7.86 -7.02
N SER A 151 17.61 -7.96 -6.61
CA SER A 151 18.34 -9.23 -6.44
C SER A 151 17.61 -10.20 -5.52
N SER A 152 17.20 -9.72 -4.35
CA SER A 152 16.45 -10.52 -3.37
C SER A 152 15.14 -11.04 -3.96
N ARG A 153 14.43 -10.22 -4.73
CA ARG A 153 13.14 -10.56 -5.35
C ARG A 153 13.31 -11.54 -6.51
N VAL A 154 14.31 -11.32 -7.37
CA VAL A 154 14.64 -12.22 -8.46
C VAL A 154 15.08 -13.58 -7.91
N GLY A 155 15.96 -13.61 -6.92
CA GLY A 155 16.40 -14.85 -6.27
C GLY A 155 15.29 -15.60 -5.52
N TYR A 156 14.17 -14.94 -5.24
CA TYR A 156 12.96 -15.61 -4.75
C TYR A 156 12.10 -16.19 -5.88
N LEU A 157 11.99 -15.47 -7.00
CA LEU A 157 11.16 -15.87 -8.14
C LEU A 157 11.80 -16.97 -9.00
N THR A 158 13.13 -17.07 -9.00
CA THR A 158 13.86 -18.11 -9.73
C THR A 158 14.66 -19.00 -8.79
N THR A 159 14.72 -20.29 -9.12
CA THR A 159 15.63 -21.25 -8.46
C THR A 159 17.07 -21.12 -8.95
N LEU A 160 17.28 -20.34 -10.02
CA LEU A 160 18.60 -20.15 -10.63
C LEU A 160 19.38 -19.08 -9.87
N LYS A 161 20.68 -19.32 -9.69
CA LYS A 161 21.59 -18.27 -9.22
C LYS A 161 21.73 -17.23 -10.34
N VAL A 162 21.20 -16.05 -10.11
CA VAL A 162 21.37 -14.91 -11.00
C VAL A 162 22.65 -14.19 -10.61
N ASP A 163 23.52 -13.99 -11.58
CA ASP A 163 24.77 -13.28 -11.42
C ASP A 163 24.56 -11.77 -11.36
N ASN A 164 25.54 -11.05 -10.79
CA ASN A 164 25.46 -9.60 -10.61
C ASN A 164 25.40 -8.85 -11.96
N SER A 165 25.94 -9.42 -13.04
CA SER A 165 25.91 -8.79 -14.38
C SER A 165 24.49 -8.81 -14.94
N ALA A 166 23.81 -9.96 -14.91
CA ALA A 166 22.42 -10.07 -15.31
C ALA A 166 21.49 -9.16 -14.48
N LEU A 167 21.74 -9.05 -13.18
CA LEU A 167 20.98 -8.13 -12.30
C LEU A 167 21.21 -6.66 -12.65
N ALA A 168 22.45 -6.25 -12.89
CA ALA A 168 22.77 -4.89 -13.31
C ALA A 168 22.13 -4.56 -14.67
N LEU A 169 22.12 -5.52 -15.59
CA LEU A 169 21.50 -5.39 -16.91
C LEU A 169 19.98 -5.25 -16.79
N LEU A 170 19.32 -6.10 -16.00
CA LEU A 170 17.90 -6.00 -15.71
C LEU A 170 17.53 -4.64 -15.11
N PHE A 171 18.33 -4.17 -14.15
CA PHE A 171 18.11 -2.89 -13.49
C PHE A 171 18.28 -1.71 -14.46
N SER A 172 19.28 -1.76 -15.33
CA SER A 172 19.52 -0.76 -16.37
C SER A 172 18.38 -0.70 -17.39
N GLU A 173 17.93 -1.85 -17.87
CA GLU A 173 16.81 -1.94 -18.82
C GLU A 173 15.50 -1.43 -18.21
N LEU A 174 15.24 -1.71 -16.92
CA LEU A 174 14.08 -1.16 -16.20
C LEU A 174 14.13 0.38 -16.15
N LYS A 175 15.29 0.97 -15.79
CA LYS A 175 15.46 2.42 -15.77
C LYS A 175 15.25 3.03 -17.15
N HIS A 176 15.86 2.42 -18.17
CA HIS A 176 15.76 2.89 -19.54
C HIS A 176 14.32 2.86 -20.05
N TYR A 177 13.57 1.79 -19.73
CA TYR A 177 12.16 1.69 -20.05
C TYR A 177 11.33 2.80 -19.41
N ILE A 178 11.51 3.06 -18.11
CA ILE A 178 10.81 4.14 -17.40
C ILE A 178 11.12 5.50 -18.04
N ILE A 179 12.39 5.80 -18.32
CA ILE A 179 12.79 7.06 -18.96
C ILE A 179 12.15 7.19 -20.34
N SER A 180 12.16 6.12 -21.14
CA SER A 180 11.56 6.14 -22.49
C SER A 180 10.06 6.41 -22.46
N VAL A 181 9.33 5.81 -21.50
CA VAL A 181 7.89 6.08 -21.32
C VAL A 181 7.67 7.54 -20.92
N LEU A 182 8.46 8.08 -20.00
CA LEU A 182 8.34 9.47 -19.55
C LEU A 182 8.65 10.46 -20.66
N GLN A 183 9.69 10.21 -21.47
CA GLN A 183 10.05 11.04 -22.62
C GLN A 183 8.90 11.14 -23.63
N GLN A 184 8.29 10.00 -23.98
CA GLN A 184 7.14 9.97 -24.88
C GLN A 184 5.93 10.73 -24.30
N CYS A 185 5.70 10.62 -22.99
CA CYS A 185 4.65 11.40 -22.33
C CYS A 185 4.93 12.91 -22.44
N THR A 186 6.19 13.32 -22.27
CA THR A 186 6.55 14.74 -22.37
C THR A 186 6.43 15.27 -23.80
N GLU A 187 6.76 14.47 -24.82
CA GLU A 187 6.59 14.84 -26.23
C GLU A 187 5.12 15.08 -26.58
N ILE A 188 4.22 14.21 -26.09
CA ILE A 188 2.76 14.40 -26.24
C ILE A 188 2.30 15.68 -25.55
N GLY A 189 2.85 16.00 -24.37
CA GLY A 189 2.53 17.23 -23.65
C GLY A 189 2.99 18.50 -24.36
N GLN A 190 4.18 18.48 -24.97
CA GLN A 190 4.77 19.62 -25.67
C GLN A 190 4.02 19.99 -26.95
N ASN A 191 3.54 18.99 -27.71
CA ASN A 191 2.75 19.23 -28.92
C ASN A 191 1.43 19.96 -28.65
N ASN A 192 0.96 19.98 -27.40
CA ASN A 192 -0.31 20.59 -27.02
C ASN A 192 -0.16 21.95 -26.31
N CYS A 193 1.06 22.42 -26.01
CA CYS A 193 1.27 23.64 -25.24
C CYS A 193 2.54 24.36 -25.71
N GLU A 194 2.40 25.32 -26.62
CA GLU A 194 3.54 25.93 -27.33
C GLU A 194 4.50 26.78 -26.47
N ASN A 195 4.26 27.03 -25.17
CA ASN A 195 5.10 27.96 -24.40
C ASN A 195 5.19 27.69 -22.87
N SER A 196 4.99 26.45 -22.40
CA SER A 196 5.11 26.16 -20.96
C SER A 196 6.46 25.56 -20.60
N GLU A 197 7.22 26.28 -19.76
CA GLU A 197 8.51 25.85 -19.18
C GLU A 197 8.38 24.61 -18.28
N LYS A 198 7.14 24.21 -17.93
CA LYS A 198 6.85 23.09 -17.03
C LYS A 198 5.85 22.11 -17.66
N VAL A 199 6.36 21.00 -18.17
CA VAL A 199 5.54 19.88 -18.64
C VAL A 199 5.08 19.05 -17.44
N ILE A 200 3.77 19.00 -17.20
CA ILE A 200 3.16 18.10 -16.21
C ILE A 200 2.64 16.87 -16.95
N VAL A 201 3.14 15.70 -16.57
CA VAL A 201 2.66 14.42 -17.11
C VAL A 201 1.40 14.00 -16.36
N SER A 202 0.28 13.86 -17.08
CA SER A 202 -0.98 13.37 -16.52
C SER A 202 -1.06 11.84 -16.55
N PRO A 203 -1.86 11.21 -15.65
CA PRO A 203 -2.11 9.76 -15.69
C PRO A 203 -2.64 9.27 -17.04
N SER A 204 -3.51 10.05 -17.69
CA SER A 204 -4.09 9.71 -19.00
C SER A 204 -3.04 9.65 -20.13
N GLN A 205 -2.00 10.51 -20.07
CA GLN A 205 -0.89 10.46 -21.03
C GLN A 205 -0.06 9.18 -20.84
N ILE A 206 0.17 8.79 -19.59
CA ILE A 206 0.89 7.54 -19.27
C ILE A 206 0.10 6.33 -19.79
N GLU A 207 -1.21 6.27 -19.51
CA GLU A 207 -2.08 5.20 -20.01
C GLU A 207 -2.06 5.10 -21.53
N TYR A 208 -2.16 6.24 -22.22
CA TYR A 208 -2.06 6.30 -23.68
C TYR A 208 -0.72 5.73 -24.18
N VAL A 209 0.41 6.21 -23.64
CA VAL A 209 1.75 5.74 -24.04
C VAL A 209 1.92 4.24 -23.76
N LEU A 210 1.43 3.73 -22.63
CA LEU A 210 1.51 2.31 -22.31
C LEU A 210 0.65 1.45 -23.24
N SER A 211 -0.55 1.92 -23.60
CA SER A 211 -1.42 1.21 -24.54
C SER A 211 -0.84 1.19 -25.96
N ALA A 212 -0.25 2.29 -26.40
CA ALA A 212 0.42 2.41 -27.69
C ALA A 212 1.72 1.57 -27.75
N ASN A 213 2.40 1.40 -26.61
CA ASN A 213 3.65 0.65 -26.48
C ASN A 213 3.48 -0.76 -25.91
N THR A 214 2.35 -1.42 -26.13
CA THR A 214 2.18 -2.85 -25.79
C THR A 214 3.29 -3.72 -26.40
N ASN A 215 3.86 -3.31 -27.54
CA ASN A 215 5.04 -3.91 -28.16
C ASN A 215 6.37 -3.65 -27.42
N GLY A 216 6.45 -2.61 -26.59
CA GLY A 216 7.66 -2.24 -25.84
C GLY A 216 8.04 -3.26 -24.78
N LEU A 217 7.06 -3.90 -24.12
CA LEU A 217 7.33 -4.98 -23.18
C LEU A 217 7.86 -6.23 -23.89
N HIS A 218 7.36 -6.53 -25.09
CA HIS A 218 7.88 -7.59 -25.95
C HIS A 218 9.30 -7.27 -26.43
N HIS A 219 9.59 -6.01 -26.76
CA HIS A 219 10.92 -5.55 -27.12
C HIS A 219 11.91 -5.67 -25.95
N LEU A 220 11.51 -5.29 -24.73
CA LEU A 220 12.31 -5.46 -23.51
C LEU A 220 12.65 -6.94 -23.29
N LYS A 221 11.65 -7.83 -23.39
CA LYS A 221 11.84 -9.29 -23.30
C LYS A 221 12.81 -9.81 -24.38
N ALA A 222 12.64 -9.38 -25.63
CA ALA A 222 13.50 -9.80 -26.74
C ALA A 222 14.94 -9.29 -26.59
N LYS A 223 15.12 -8.04 -26.14
CA LYS A 223 16.42 -7.41 -25.93
C LYS A 223 17.18 -8.01 -24.75
N LEU A 224 16.47 -8.35 -23.68
CA LEU A 224 17.01 -9.13 -22.55
C LEU A 224 17.42 -10.53 -23.02
N ALA A 225 16.56 -11.22 -23.78
CA ALA A 225 16.88 -12.56 -24.30
C ALA A 225 18.10 -12.56 -25.24
N ALA A 226 18.21 -11.57 -26.13
CA ALA A 226 19.35 -11.44 -27.04
C ALA A 226 20.67 -11.15 -26.30
N ARG A 227 20.63 -10.35 -25.23
CA ARG A 227 21.81 -10.02 -24.42
C ARG A 227 22.23 -11.14 -23.48
N LEU A 228 21.29 -11.96 -23.01
CA LEU A 228 21.55 -13.11 -22.14
C LEU A 228 21.92 -14.38 -22.93
N GLY A 229 21.54 -14.48 -24.20
CA GLY A 229 21.86 -15.63 -25.08
C GLY A 229 23.25 -15.59 -25.72
N HIS A 230 24.05 -14.56 -25.46
CA HIS A 230 25.43 -14.39 -25.97
C HIS A 230 26.51 -14.64 -24.90
N VAL A 231 26.17 -15.32 -23.79
CA VAL A 231 27.09 -15.72 -22.72
C VAL A 231 27.19 -17.23 -22.64
#